data_AF-A0A842TY32-F1
#
_entry.id   AF-A0A842TY32-F1
#
_cell.length_a   1.000
_cell.length_b   1.000
_cell.length_c   1.000
_cell.angle_alpha   90.00
_cell.angle_beta   90.00
_cell.angle_gamma   90.00
#
_symmetry.space_group_name_H-M   'P 1'
#
loop_
_entity.id
_entity.type
_entity.pdbx_description
1 polymer ?
#
loop_
_entity_poly.entity_id
_entity_poly.type
_entity_poly.pdbx_seq_one_letter_code
_entity_poly.pdbx_strand_id
1 'polypeptide(L)'
;MQFSIKNPELEKLDRDMFSANKIYGMALNSLGKLPNIHAVSEFVKIAESLKERLKKSKTDDEFEKLFIENSLYNLEAQRAYLEYFTTGKKENVDELMKLILGENSLEIIKQRAKEFDYKGFWEYYLSYQEYTYRQIPSDDESLRPKFKEILEELKKDLLKYAVEHFNFPENYDFELVLGQPYSQRTSFHPTLRRMEISPSSFFVFKENEVKINVCTIIDSMFHEIIGHGRQELNSRNLPQTLQDNSINVSVPPLHIHSEGIAQITKNYAIDFMKKHKEKYNIQDDYIKQMELSFILDSSINLRIFYEYLKLKNLEKKNFNIEEEFKKIIDNHGLYILYETSFDSPLTCIKNATYTTGLAYITEILEDLKKEIGEEKFQENHSLINQAISVGVWNFRILPRFLRAYLRDKMK
;
A
#
# COMPACT_ATOMS: atom_id res chain seq x y z
N MET A 1 -0.33 27.34 6.77
CA MET A 1 -1.55 26.70 7.31
C MET A 1 -1.13 25.63 8.29
N GLN A 2 -1.72 25.61 9.48
CA GLN A 2 -1.54 24.51 10.45
C GLN A 2 -2.64 23.49 10.17
N PHE A 3 -2.28 22.26 9.79
CA PHE A 3 -3.22 21.16 9.53
C PHE A 3 -3.66 20.52 10.84
N SER A 4 -4.46 21.26 11.61
CA SER A 4 -4.99 20.85 12.91
C SER A 4 -6.47 21.19 13.00
N ILE A 5 -7.23 20.36 13.70
CA ILE A 5 -8.60 20.68 14.09
C ILE A 5 -8.53 21.77 15.18
N LYS A 6 -9.33 22.82 15.02
CA LYS A 6 -9.48 23.94 15.95
C LYS A 6 -10.81 23.87 16.69
N ASN A 7 -11.82 23.21 16.11
CA ASN A 7 -13.15 23.04 16.68
C ASN A 7 -13.13 21.91 17.73
N PRO A 8 -13.41 22.19 19.03
CA PRO A 8 -13.36 21.17 20.09
C PRO A 8 -14.31 19.99 19.88
N GLU A 9 -15.47 20.21 19.24
CA GLU A 9 -16.40 19.12 18.92
C GLU A 9 -15.86 18.20 17.82
N LEU A 10 -15.15 18.76 16.84
CA LEU A 10 -14.47 17.97 15.81
C LEU A 10 -13.29 17.19 16.38
N GLU A 11 -12.55 17.75 17.34
CA GLU A 11 -11.48 16.99 18.03
C GLU A 11 -12.05 15.80 18.82
N LYS A 12 -13.21 15.98 19.44
CA LYS A 12 -13.92 14.88 20.09
C LYS A 12 -14.37 13.83 19.08
N LEU A 13 -14.90 14.27 17.93
CA LEU A 13 -15.31 13.35 16.85
C LEU A 13 -14.14 12.57 16.27
N ASP A 14 -12.97 13.16 16.10
CA ASP A 14 -11.75 12.47 15.68
C ASP A 14 -11.40 11.30 16.63
N ARG A 15 -11.41 11.54 17.95
CA ARG A 15 -11.16 10.48 18.95
C ARG A 15 -12.22 9.37 18.92
N ASP A 16 -13.49 9.75 18.79
CA ASP A 16 -14.60 8.80 18.73
C ASP A 16 -14.52 7.94 17.44
N MET A 17 -14.19 8.56 16.31
CA MET A 17 -13.97 7.86 15.05
C MET A 17 -12.75 6.95 15.08
N PHE A 18 -11.64 7.39 15.67
CA PHE A 18 -10.45 6.54 15.81
C PHE A 18 -10.77 5.29 16.63
N SER A 19 -11.62 5.43 17.65
CA SER A 19 -12.14 4.31 18.42
C SER A 19 -13.07 3.40 17.58
N ALA A 20 -13.90 3.99 16.71
CA ALA A 20 -14.72 3.24 15.77
C ALA A 20 -13.88 2.47 14.73
N ASN A 21 -12.75 3.02 14.26
CA ASN A 21 -11.84 2.33 13.34
C ASN A 21 -11.23 1.06 13.98
N LYS A 22 -10.98 1.06 15.30
CA LYS A 22 -10.55 -0.16 16.02
C LYS A 22 -11.64 -1.24 15.99
N ILE A 23 -12.88 -0.85 16.26
CA ILE A 23 -14.04 -1.77 16.23
C ILE A 23 -14.25 -2.30 14.81
N TYR A 24 -14.13 -1.44 13.80
CA TYR A 24 -14.16 -1.84 12.39
C TYR A 24 -13.08 -2.89 12.09
N GLY A 25 -11.83 -2.66 12.48
CA GLY A 25 -10.73 -3.61 12.26
C GLY A 25 -10.97 -4.96 12.93
N MET A 26 -11.57 -4.98 14.13
CA MET A 26 -11.99 -6.22 14.80
C MET A 26 -13.10 -6.94 14.03
N ALA A 27 -14.11 -6.20 13.55
CA ALA A 27 -15.19 -6.75 12.75
C ALA A 27 -14.66 -7.31 11.41
N LEU A 28 -13.74 -6.60 10.75
CA LEU A 28 -13.08 -7.04 9.52
C LEU A 28 -12.30 -8.34 9.72
N ASN A 29 -11.50 -8.43 10.79
CA ASN A 29 -10.75 -9.65 11.13
C ASN A 29 -11.69 -10.84 11.41
N SER A 30 -12.89 -10.57 11.95
CA SER A 30 -13.89 -11.62 12.17
C SER A 30 -14.41 -12.22 10.86
N LEU A 31 -14.51 -11.44 9.77
CA LEU A 31 -15.02 -11.93 8.48
C LEU A 31 -14.20 -13.11 7.93
N GLY A 32 -12.87 -13.06 8.08
CA GLY A 32 -11.98 -14.12 7.61
C GLY A 32 -11.92 -15.37 8.50
N LYS A 33 -12.62 -15.37 9.65
CA LYS A 33 -12.59 -16.47 10.64
C LYS A 33 -13.98 -17.02 10.90
N LEU A 34 -14.86 -16.17 11.41
CA LEU A 34 -16.26 -16.45 11.70
C LEU A 34 -17.02 -15.11 11.56
N PRO A 35 -17.65 -14.84 10.39
CA PRO A 35 -18.37 -13.60 10.15
C PRO A 35 -19.36 -13.27 11.27
N ASN A 36 -19.11 -12.17 11.98
CA ASN A 36 -19.87 -11.81 13.18
C ASN A 36 -20.88 -10.69 12.90
N ILE A 37 -22.13 -11.07 12.62
CA ILE A 37 -23.23 -10.14 12.36
C ILE A 37 -23.49 -9.19 13.54
N HIS A 38 -23.26 -9.62 14.78
CA HIS A 38 -23.40 -8.76 15.95
C HIS A 38 -22.39 -7.62 15.93
N ALA A 39 -21.10 -7.93 15.72
CA ALA A 39 -20.04 -6.93 15.62
C ALA A 39 -20.30 -5.93 14.48
N VAL A 40 -20.82 -6.40 13.34
CA VAL A 40 -21.24 -5.51 12.23
C VAL A 40 -22.39 -4.60 12.65
N SER A 41 -23.43 -5.13 13.31
CA SER A 41 -24.55 -4.31 13.79
C SER A 41 -24.13 -3.23 14.79
N GLU A 42 -23.20 -3.55 15.70
CA GLU A 42 -22.63 -2.58 16.63
C GLU A 42 -21.86 -1.47 15.91
N PHE A 43 -20.97 -1.83 14.98
CA PHE A 43 -20.25 -0.86 14.18
C PHE A 43 -21.19 0.04 13.37
N VAL A 44 -22.21 -0.52 12.73
CA VAL A 44 -23.20 0.24 11.94
C VAL A 44 -23.88 1.31 12.81
N LYS A 45 -24.30 0.97 14.04
CA LYS A 45 -24.92 1.95 14.96
C LYS A 45 -23.95 3.09 15.32
N ILE A 46 -22.70 2.76 15.58
CA ILE A 46 -21.65 3.74 15.87
C ILE A 46 -21.42 4.65 14.65
N ALA A 47 -21.26 4.06 13.46
CA ALA A 47 -21.02 4.79 12.23
C ALA A 47 -22.15 5.77 11.89
N GLU A 48 -23.41 5.37 12.04
CA GLU A 48 -24.55 6.27 11.79
C GLU A 48 -24.60 7.42 12.81
N SER A 49 -24.34 7.15 14.09
CA SER A 49 -24.26 8.21 15.10
C SER A 49 -23.15 9.23 14.79
N LEU A 50 -21.97 8.76 14.38
CA LEU A 50 -20.84 9.61 14.02
C LEU A 50 -21.15 10.45 12.77
N LYS A 51 -21.74 9.85 11.72
CA LYS A 51 -22.14 10.57 10.50
C LYS A 51 -23.09 11.72 10.80
N GLU A 52 -24.11 11.49 11.63
CA GLU A 52 -25.08 12.54 11.98
C GLU A 52 -24.44 13.68 12.78
N ARG A 53 -23.45 13.39 13.64
CA ARG A 53 -22.69 14.42 14.35
C ARG A 53 -21.74 15.19 13.41
N LEU A 54 -21.07 14.51 12.48
CA LEU A 54 -20.21 15.13 11.47
C LEU A 54 -21.00 16.08 10.56
N LYS A 55 -22.16 15.66 10.04
CA LYS A 55 -23.03 16.51 9.18
C LYS A 55 -23.52 17.79 9.88
N LYS A 56 -23.69 17.75 11.20
CA LYS A 56 -24.12 18.91 12.00
C LYS A 56 -22.97 19.84 12.37
N SER A 57 -21.73 19.39 12.23
CA SER A 57 -20.56 20.19 12.55
C SER A 57 -20.39 21.30 11.52
N LYS A 58 -20.24 22.54 11.99
CA LYS A 58 -20.02 23.72 11.15
C LYS A 58 -18.60 24.23 11.37
N THR A 59 -17.95 24.58 10.28
CA THR A 59 -16.62 25.18 10.29
C THR A 59 -16.39 25.98 9.01
N ASP A 60 -15.63 27.07 9.11
CA ASP A 60 -15.14 27.84 7.98
C ASP A 60 -13.72 27.42 7.55
N ASP A 61 -13.01 26.65 8.39
CA ASP A 61 -11.65 26.17 8.14
C ASP A 61 -11.65 25.09 7.03
N GLU A 62 -10.83 25.31 6.01
CA GLU A 62 -10.76 24.42 4.84
C GLU A 62 -10.25 23.02 5.19
N PHE A 63 -9.28 22.91 6.11
CA PHE A 63 -8.77 21.61 6.52
C PHE A 63 -9.83 20.82 7.30
N GLU A 64 -10.58 21.49 8.18
CA GLU A 64 -11.67 20.84 8.90
C GLU A 64 -12.81 20.38 7.96
N LYS A 65 -13.10 21.12 6.88
CA LYS A 65 -14.04 20.68 5.84
C LYS A 65 -13.56 19.40 5.16
N LEU A 66 -12.29 19.35 4.73
CA LEU A 66 -11.71 18.16 4.13
C LEU A 66 -11.71 16.97 5.10
N PHE A 67 -11.41 17.21 6.38
CA PHE A 67 -11.50 16.20 7.43
C PHE A 67 -12.92 15.64 7.56
N ILE A 68 -13.96 16.49 7.64
CA ILE A 68 -15.36 16.06 7.74
C ILE A 68 -15.75 15.21 6.52
N GLU A 69 -15.45 15.67 5.31
CA GLU A 69 -15.80 14.94 4.08
C GLU A 69 -15.08 13.59 4.00
N ASN A 70 -13.77 13.54 4.31
CA ASN A 70 -12.99 12.31 4.37
C ASN A 70 -13.60 11.30 5.35
N SER A 71 -14.00 11.80 6.52
CA SER A 71 -14.62 11.00 7.59
C SER A 71 -15.94 10.39 7.15
N LEU A 72 -16.78 11.17 6.47
CA LEU A 72 -18.08 10.72 5.96
C LEU A 72 -17.91 9.63 4.89
N TYR A 73 -17.00 9.83 3.92
CA TYR A 73 -16.72 8.83 2.88
C TYR A 73 -16.17 7.53 3.48
N ASN A 74 -15.27 7.61 4.46
CA ASN A 74 -14.72 6.41 5.10
C ASN A 74 -15.78 5.63 5.89
N LEU A 75 -16.64 6.30 6.67
CA LEU A 75 -17.73 5.64 7.39
C LEU A 75 -18.76 5.02 6.44
N GLU A 76 -18.97 5.59 5.26
CA GLU A 76 -19.81 5.02 4.21
C GLU A 76 -19.24 3.73 3.63
N ALA A 77 -17.98 3.79 3.18
CA ALA A 77 -17.24 2.66 2.62
C ALA A 77 -17.08 1.51 3.63
N GLN A 78 -16.67 1.81 4.87
CA GLN A 78 -16.55 0.82 5.95
C GLN A 78 -17.87 0.07 6.19
N ARG A 79 -18.97 0.82 6.30
CA ARG A 79 -20.29 0.25 6.51
C ARG A 79 -20.71 -0.63 5.33
N ALA A 80 -20.56 -0.14 4.09
CA ALA A 80 -20.90 -0.89 2.89
C ALA A 80 -20.14 -2.22 2.80
N TYR A 81 -18.83 -2.20 3.08
CA TYR A 81 -17.98 -3.39 3.07
C TYR A 81 -18.46 -4.47 4.06
N LEU A 82 -18.70 -4.08 5.33
CA LEU A 82 -19.14 -5.05 6.33
C LEU A 82 -20.55 -5.59 6.04
N GLU A 83 -21.49 -4.72 5.64
CA GLU A 83 -22.86 -5.14 5.34
C GLU A 83 -22.93 -6.02 4.08
N TYR A 84 -22.06 -5.81 3.08
CA TYR A 84 -21.93 -6.69 1.91
C TYR A 84 -21.61 -8.13 2.32
N PHE A 85 -20.53 -8.33 3.08
CA PHE A 85 -20.05 -9.67 3.44
C PHE A 85 -20.81 -10.37 4.55
N THR A 86 -21.68 -9.68 5.29
CA THR A 86 -22.45 -10.29 6.38
C THR A 86 -23.95 -10.35 6.13
N THR A 87 -24.52 -9.37 5.43
CA THR A 87 -25.97 -9.28 5.23
C THR A 87 -26.39 -9.29 3.77
N GLY A 88 -25.47 -9.02 2.83
CA GLY A 88 -25.78 -8.88 1.41
C GLY A 88 -26.70 -7.69 1.07
N LYS A 89 -26.87 -6.73 1.99
CA LYS A 89 -27.92 -5.68 1.87
C LYS A 89 -27.47 -4.40 1.18
N LYS A 90 -26.19 -4.03 1.24
CA LYS A 90 -25.83 -2.62 1.04
C LYS A 90 -25.38 -2.23 -0.36
N GLU A 91 -24.64 -3.04 -1.12
CA GLU A 91 -24.28 -2.77 -2.51
C GLU A 91 -24.01 -4.07 -3.27
N ASN A 92 -23.86 -4.01 -4.60
CA ASN A 92 -23.21 -5.10 -5.34
C ASN A 92 -21.69 -4.86 -5.37
N VAL A 93 -20.90 -5.86 -5.77
CA VAL A 93 -19.43 -5.76 -5.76
C VAL A 93 -18.89 -4.66 -6.66
N ASP A 94 -19.58 -4.30 -7.76
CA ASP A 94 -19.11 -3.25 -8.67
C ASP A 94 -19.18 -1.89 -7.95
N GLU A 95 -20.31 -1.59 -7.32
CA GLU A 95 -20.51 -0.36 -6.56
C GLU A 95 -19.60 -0.34 -5.32
N LEU A 96 -19.43 -1.48 -4.64
CA LEU A 96 -18.54 -1.59 -3.48
C LEU A 96 -17.08 -1.30 -3.84
N MET A 97 -16.60 -1.81 -4.98
CA MET A 97 -15.26 -1.50 -5.48
C MET A 97 -15.11 -0.02 -5.82
N LYS A 98 -16.09 0.60 -6.48
CA LYS A 98 -16.05 2.04 -6.77
C LYS A 98 -16.01 2.90 -5.51
N LEU A 99 -16.81 2.53 -4.51
CA LEU A 99 -16.90 3.25 -3.25
C LEU A 99 -15.59 3.21 -2.45
N ILE A 100 -14.85 2.09 -2.49
CA ILE A 100 -13.63 1.90 -1.72
C ILE A 100 -12.37 2.29 -2.50
N LEU A 101 -12.31 1.93 -3.78
CA LEU A 101 -11.11 1.97 -4.60
C LEU A 101 -11.16 3.04 -5.72
N GLY A 102 -12.33 3.61 -5.99
CA GLY A 102 -12.53 4.61 -7.04
C GLY A 102 -13.24 4.09 -8.28
N GLU A 103 -13.85 5.04 -9.02
CA GLU A 103 -14.75 4.76 -10.16
C GLU A 103 -14.11 3.86 -11.23
N ASN A 104 -12.81 4.06 -11.50
CA ASN A 104 -12.09 3.36 -12.55
C ASN A 104 -11.38 2.07 -12.07
N SER A 105 -11.51 1.71 -10.79
CA SER A 105 -10.74 0.61 -10.17
C SER A 105 -10.90 -0.74 -10.89
N LEU A 106 -12.13 -1.12 -11.23
CA LEU A 106 -12.40 -2.37 -11.94
C LEU A 106 -11.83 -2.37 -13.37
N GLU A 107 -11.87 -1.23 -14.05
CA GLU A 107 -11.30 -1.10 -15.39
C GLU A 107 -9.78 -1.22 -15.35
N ILE A 108 -9.13 -0.58 -14.37
CA ILE A 108 -7.68 -0.71 -14.15
C ILE A 108 -7.30 -2.19 -13.93
N ILE A 109 -8.04 -2.91 -13.09
CA ILE A 109 -7.77 -4.32 -12.80
C ILE A 109 -7.94 -5.18 -14.07
N LYS A 110 -9.04 -4.98 -14.81
CA LYS A 110 -9.30 -5.72 -16.07
C LYS A 110 -8.25 -5.44 -17.11
N GLN A 111 -7.87 -4.17 -17.31
CA GLN A 111 -6.89 -3.79 -18.30
C GLN A 111 -5.51 -4.38 -17.96
N ARG A 112 -5.07 -4.27 -16.70
CA ARG A 112 -3.80 -4.87 -16.25
C ARG A 112 -3.79 -6.40 -16.33
N ALA A 113 -4.93 -7.05 -16.08
CA ALA A 113 -5.07 -8.49 -16.26
C ALA A 113 -4.98 -8.90 -17.74
N LYS A 114 -5.62 -8.13 -18.62
CA LYS A 114 -5.61 -8.34 -20.08
C LYS A 114 -4.23 -8.10 -20.70
N GLU A 115 -3.54 -7.06 -20.24
CA GLU A 115 -2.24 -6.63 -20.74
C GLU A 115 -1.06 -7.27 -19.98
N PHE A 116 -1.32 -8.33 -19.20
CA PHE A 116 -0.28 -8.98 -18.43
C PHE A 116 0.87 -9.45 -19.33
N ASP A 117 2.08 -8.97 -19.07
CA ASP A 117 3.26 -9.27 -19.86
C ASP A 117 3.81 -10.66 -19.54
N TYR A 118 3.23 -11.68 -20.19
CA TYR A 118 3.69 -13.06 -20.06
C TYR A 118 5.15 -13.27 -20.50
N LYS A 119 5.65 -12.47 -21.45
CA LYS A 119 7.03 -12.57 -21.92
C LYS A 119 7.99 -12.07 -20.84
N GLY A 120 7.76 -10.87 -20.34
CA GLY A 120 8.55 -10.32 -19.24
C GLY A 120 8.44 -11.15 -17.96
N PHE A 121 7.26 -11.73 -17.67
CA PHE A 121 7.11 -12.69 -16.57
C PHE A 121 7.96 -13.94 -16.77
N TRP A 122 8.04 -14.49 -17.98
CA TRP A 122 8.90 -15.62 -18.29
C TRP A 122 10.39 -15.27 -18.14
N GLU A 123 10.81 -14.09 -18.60
CA GLU A 123 12.17 -13.57 -18.42
C GLU A 123 12.51 -13.42 -16.92
N TYR A 124 11.61 -12.84 -16.13
CA TYR A 124 11.73 -12.77 -14.67
C TYR A 124 11.89 -14.17 -14.07
N TYR A 125 11.01 -15.10 -14.45
CA TYR A 125 10.98 -16.44 -13.87
C TYR A 125 12.27 -17.22 -14.17
N LEU A 126 12.78 -17.16 -15.40
CA LEU A 126 14.05 -17.79 -15.75
C LEU A 126 15.22 -17.24 -14.92
N SER A 127 15.32 -15.92 -14.81
CA SER A 127 16.34 -15.26 -13.99
C SER A 127 16.21 -15.64 -12.51
N TYR A 128 15.00 -15.60 -11.95
CA TYR A 128 14.72 -15.97 -10.58
C TYR A 128 15.08 -17.44 -10.27
N GLN A 129 14.75 -18.37 -11.18
CA GLN A 129 15.10 -19.79 -11.04
C GLN A 129 16.62 -19.98 -11.10
N GLU A 130 17.31 -19.31 -12.01
CA GLU A 130 18.78 -19.35 -12.09
C GLU A 130 19.44 -18.93 -10.78
N TYR A 131 18.94 -17.89 -10.11
CA TYR A 131 19.42 -17.49 -8.79
C TYR A 131 19.07 -18.50 -7.72
N THR A 132 17.82 -18.97 -7.68
CA THR A 132 17.38 -19.92 -6.65
C THR A 132 18.20 -21.22 -6.70
N TYR A 133 18.57 -21.70 -7.89
CA TYR A 133 19.41 -22.90 -8.02
C TYR A 133 20.87 -22.71 -7.58
N ARG A 134 21.39 -21.48 -7.61
CA ARG A 134 22.77 -21.15 -7.20
C ARG A 134 22.87 -20.68 -5.75
N GLN A 135 21.73 -20.37 -5.14
CA GLN A 135 21.67 -19.83 -3.79
C GLN A 135 22.13 -20.89 -2.77
N ILE A 136 22.96 -20.46 -1.83
CA ILE A 136 23.21 -21.21 -0.59
C ILE A 136 22.30 -20.71 0.53
N PRO A 137 21.99 -21.54 1.53
CA PRO A 137 21.15 -21.12 2.65
C PRO A 137 21.68 -19.85 3.31
N SER A 138 20.80 -18.87 3.49
CA SER A 138 21.12 -17.59 4.13
C SER A 138 20.93 -17.61 5.65
N ASP A 139 20.66 -18.77 6.24
CA ASP A 139 20.50 -18.99 7.67
C ASP A 139 21.80 -19.43 8.38
N ASP A 140 22.92 -19.48 7.66
CA ASP A 140 24.24 -19.78 8.22
C ASP A 140 24.67 -18.67 9.21
N GLU A 141 24.93 -19.06 10.46
CA GLU A 141 25.34 -18.17 11.55
C GLU A 141 26.62 -17.39 11.22
N SER A 142 27.52 -17.96 10.40
CA SER A 142 28.75 -17.31 9.98
C SER A 142 28.52 -16.09 9.07
N LEU A 143 27.36 -15.99 8.42
CA LEU A 143 27.00 -14.88 7.54
C LEU A 143 26.39 -13.70 8.30
N ARG A 144 25.87 -13.92 9.50
CA ARG A 144 25.12 -12.91 10.27
C ARG A 144 25.95 -11.66 10.60
N PRO A 145 27.25 -11.73 10.96
CA PRO A 145 28.06 -10.52 11.12
C PRO A 145 28.09 -9.67 9.85
N LYS A 146 28.25 -10.31 8.68
CA LYS A 146 28.28 -9.63 7.38
C LYS A 146 26.92 -9.03 7.02
N PHE A 147 25.81 -9.72 7.30
CA PHE A 147 24.47 -9.14 7.13
C PHE A 147 24.25 -7.92 8.01
N LYS A 148 24.64 -7.97 9.29
CA LYS A 148 24.51 -6.83 10.20
C LYS A 148 25.31 -5.63 9.71
N GLU A 149 26.55 -5.84 9.27
CA GLU A 149 27.39 -4.79 8.68
C GLU A 149 26.71 -4.16 7.46
N ILE A 150 26.23 -4.97 6.51
CA ILE A 150 25.50 -4.51 5.34
C ILE A 150 24.26 -3.69 5.74
N LEU A 151 23.47 -4.15 6.71
CA LEU A 151 22.26 -3.45 7.16
C LEU A 151 22.59 -2.09 7.80
N GLU A 152 23.64 -2.01 8.62
CA GLU A 152 24.09 -0.74 9.22
C GLU A 152 24.52 0.27 8.15
N GLU A 153 25.22 -0.18 7.10
CA GLU A 153 25.58 0.68 5.99
C GLU A 153 24.38 1.11 5.15
N LEU A 154 23.50 0.16 4.81
CA LEU A 154 22.27 0.43 4.07
C LEU A 154 21.38 1.42 4.81
N LYS A 155 21.24 1.30 6.13
CA LYS A 155 20.51 2.27 6.96
C LYS A 155 21.07 3.67 6.79
N LYS A 156 22.39 3.85 6.88
CA LYS A 156 23.03 5.18 6.75
C LYS A 156 22.79 5.79 5.37
N ASP A 157 23.02 5.02 4.31
CA ASP A 157 22.84 5.49 2.94
C ASP A 157 21.36 5.78 2.62
N LEU A 158 20.45 4.92 3.08
CA LEU A 158 19.01 5.11 2.93
C LEU A 158 18.56 6.40 3.62
N LEU A 159 18.97 6.63 4.87
CA LEU A 159 18.61 7.84 5.62
C LEU A 159 19.14 9.10 4.93
N LYS A 160 20.38 9.07 4.43
CA LYS A 160 20.93 10.17 3.63
C LYS A 160 20.09 10.42 2.38
N TYR A 161 19.77 9.37 1.63
CA TYR A 161 18.90 9.47 0.45
C TYR A 161 17.52 10.02 0.81
N ALA A 162 16.95 9.61 1.95
CA ALA A 162 15.65 10.05 2.42
C ALA A 162 15.60 11.54 2.77
N VAL A 163 16.67 12.07 3.38
CA VAL A 163 16.82 13.50 3.66
C VAL A 163 16.93 14.28 2.35
N GLU A 164 17.76 13.81 1.41
CA GLU A 164 18.00 14.48 0.12
C GLU A 164 16.75 14.54 -0.79
N HIS A 165 15.95 13.47 -0.83
CA HIS A 165 14.90 13.32 -1.85
C HIS A 165 13.46 13.34 -1.31
N PHE A 166 13.26 13.18 -0.01
CA PHE A 166 11.94 12.96 0.58
C PHE A 166 11.64 13.80 1.84
N ASN A 167 12.45 14.84 2.10
CA ASN A 167 12.30 15.74 3.25
C ASN A 167 12.23 15.00 4.61
N PHE A 168 12.99 13.90 4.78
CA PHE A 168 13.14 13.32 6.11
C PHE A 168 13.90 14.29 7.04
N PRO A 169 13.57 14.34 8.34
CA PRO A 169 14.36 15.04 9.34
C PRO A 169 15.78 14.48 9.37
N GLU A 170 16.77 15.37 9.46
CA GLU A 170 18.19 14.97 9.54
C GLU A 170 18.49 14.05 10.73
N ASN A 171 17.70 14.15 11.79
CA ASN A 171 17.79 13.32 12.99
C ASN A 171 16.77 12.17 13.01
N TYR A 172 16.15 11.83 11.89
CA TYR A 172 15.26 10.67 11.82
C TYR A 172 16.07 9.38 12.02
N ASP A 173 15.56 8.53 12.91
CA ASP A 173 16.17 7.25 13.25
C ASP A 173 15.11 6.17 13.42
N PHE A 174 15.51 4.93 13.13
CA PHE A 174 14.71 3.72 13.23
C PHE A 174 15.60 2.52 13.57
N GLU A 175 15.07 1.55 14.28
CA GLU A 175 15.77 0.29 14.58
C GLU A 175 15.72 -0.62 13.33
N LEU A 176 16.86 -1.04 12.81
CA LEU A 176 16.95 -2.02 11.73
C LEU A 176 17.58 -3.28 12.29
N VAL A 177 16.82 -4.37 12.33
CA VAL A 177 17.26 -5.63 12.93
C VAL A 177 17.26 -6.75 11.92
N LEU A 178 18.29 -7.60 11.98
CA LEU A 178 18.27 -8.90 11.33
C LEU A 178 17.36 -9.84 12.13
N GLY A 179 16.36 -10.40 11.46
CA GLY A 179 15.43 -11.36 12.03
C GLY A 179 16.10 -12.67 12.48
N GLN A 180 15.27 -13.51 13.08
CA GLN A 180 15.69 -14.86 13.46
C GLN A 180 16.00 -15.69 12.20
N PRO A 181 16.89 -16.70 12.26
CA PRO A 181 17.29 -17.52 11.10
C PRO A 181 16.14 -18.11 10.26
N TYR A 182 14.96 -18.28 10.85
CA TYR A 182 13.76 -18.83 10.19
C TYR A 182 12.63 -17.83 9.97
N SER A 183 12.83 -16.55 10.28
CA SER A 183 11.85 -15.54 9.89
C SER A 183 11.76 -15.54 8.37
N GLN A 184 10.55 -15.46 7.82
CA GLN A 184 10.32 -15.47 6.36
C GLN A 184 9.83 -14.13 5.84
N ARG A 185 9.55 -13.17 6.74
CA ARG A 185 8.94 -11.90 6.38
C ARG A 185 9.79 -10.76 6.87
N THR A 186 10.03 -9.84 5.97
CA THR A 186 10.50 -8.50 6.28
C THR A 186 9.29 -7.65 6.62
N SER A 187 9.35 -6.88 7.71
CA SER A 187 8.22 -6.06 8.15
C SER A 187 8.69 -4.84 8.92
N PHE A 188 8.02 -3.71 8.71
CA PHE A 188 8.20 -2.51 9.52
C PHE A 188 7.05 -2.33 10.50
N HIS A 189 7.41 -1.91 11.72
CA HIS A 189 6.49 -1.54 12.78
C HIS A 189 6.57 -0.01 12.97
N PRO A 190 5.67 0.77 12.34
CA PRO A 190 5.76 2.23 12.36
C PRO A 190 5.77 2.83 13.77
N THR A 191 4.94 2.30 14.67
CA THR A 191 4.87 2.76 16.06
C THR A 191 6.18 2.56 16.85
N LEU A 192 6.88 1.46 16.60
CA LEU A 192 8.18 1.18 17.25
C LEU A 192 9.36 1.75 16.45
N ARG A 193 9.09 2.24 15.22
CA ARG A 193 10.09 2.54 14.19
C ARG A 193 11.13 1.43 14.08
N ARG A 194 10.66 0.18 13.97
CA ARG A 194 11.52 -1.00 13.90
C ARG A 194 11.23 -1.77 12.64
N MET A 195 12.25 -2.01 11.83
CA MET A 195 12.19 -2.89 10.67
C MET A 195 12.95 -4.16 10.97
N GLU A 196 12.27 -5.30 10.86
CA GLU A 196 12.90 -6.61 10.89
C GLU A 196 13.13 -7.09 9.46
N ILE A 197 14.39 -7.37 9.11
CA ILE A 197 14.78 -7.94 7.82
C ILE A 197 14.94 -9.44 7.97
N SER A 198 14.22 -10.18 7.13
CA SER A 198 14.38 -11.62 7.07
C SER A 198 15.77 -12.02 6.55
N PRO A 199 16.47 -12.98 7.16
CA PRO A 199 17.65 -13.60 6.54
C PRO A 199 17.35 -14.18 5.15
N SER A 200 16.11 -14.65 4.91
CA SER A 200 15.69 -15.15 3.59
C SER A 200 15.60 -14.05 2.51
N SER A 201 15.63 -12.77 2.89
CA SER A 201 15.73 -11.65 1.94
C SER A 201 17.15 -11.42 1.41
N PHE A 202 18.17 -12.07 2.00
CA PHE A 202 19.53 -12.07 1.46
C PHE A 202 19.71 -13.24 0.50
N PHE A 203 19.96 -12.92 -0.77
CA PHE A 203 20.32 -13.93 -1.77
C PHE A 203 21.83 -14.15 -1.69
N VAL A 204 22.23 -15.29 -1.17
CA VAL A 204 23.64 -15.62 -0.92
C VAL A 204 24.11 -16.63 -1.94
N PHE A 205 25.23 -16.35 -2.60
CA PHE A 205 25.83 -17.23 -3.60
C PHE A 205 27.23 -17.62 -3.16
N LYS A 206 27.55 -18.91 -3.28
CA LYS A 206 28.89 -19.44 -3.05
C LYS A 206 29.51 -19.82 -4.38
N GLU A 207 30.33 -18.91 -4.90
CA GLU A 207 31.21 -19.17 -6.02
C GLU A 207 32.63 -19.42 -5.47
N ASN A 208 33.63 -18.66 -5.91
CA ASN A 208 34.96 -18.62 -5.30
C ASN A 208 34.97 -17.86 -3.96
N GLU A 209 34.03 -16.92 -3.79
CA GLU A 209 33.81 -16.12 -2.59
C GLU A 209 32.30 -16.02 -2.31
N VAL A 210 31.94 -15.66 -1.07
CA VAL A 210 30.54 -15.44 -0.69
C VAL A 210 30.06 -14.08 -1.20
N LYS A 211 29.15 -14.11 -2.17
CA LYS A 211 28.44 -12.94 -2.69
C LYS A 211 27.05 -12.82 -2.05
N ILE A 212 26.63 -11.60 -1.77
CA ILE A 212 25.34 -11.30 -1.14
C ILE A 212 24.63 -10.27 -2.01
N ASN A 213 23.50 -10.65 -2.59
CA ASN A 213 22.60 -9.73 -3.28
C ASN A 213 21.63 -9.10 -2.26
N VAL A 214 21.63 -7.77 -2.22
CA VAL A 214 20.86 -6.95 -1.27
C VAL A 214 19.66 -6.25 -1.92
N CYS A 215 19.40 -6.47 -3.22
CA CYS A 215 18.38 -5.73 -3.96
C CYS A 215 16.97 -5.87 -3.37
N THR A 216 16.57 -7.08 -2.96
CA THR A 216 15.26 -7.31 -2.32
C THR A 216 15.12 -6.56 -0.98
N ILE A 217 16.22 -6.39 -0.25
CA ILE A 217 16.24 -5.64 1.01
C ILE A 217 16.09 -4.15 0.73
N ILE A 218 16.82 -3.63 -0.27
CA ILE A 218 16.70 -2.24 -0.69
C ILE A 218 15.26 -1.95 -1.11
N ASP A 219 14.65 -2.77 -1.98
CA ASP A 219 13.25 -2.61 -2.38
C ASP A 219 12.30 -2.60 -1.18
N SER A 220 12.46 -3.56 -0.26
CA SER A 220 11.67 -3.62 0.98
C SER A 220 11.84 -2.37 1.83
N MET A 221 13.07 -1.85 1.97
CA MET A 221 13.34 -0.63 2.74
C MET A 221 12.71 0.61 2.09
N PHE A 222 12.65 0.68 0.77
CA PHE A 222 11.95 1.76 0.07
C PHE A 222 10.42 1.66 0.22
N HIS A 223 9.86 0.46 0.18
CA HIS A 223 8.44 0.25 0.41
C HIS A 223 8.05 0.60 1.86
N GLU A 224 8.76 0.03 2.83
CA GLU A 224 8.40 0.11 4.24
C GLU A 224 8.86 1.39 4.94
N ILE A 225 10.10 1.84 4.72
CA ILE A 225 10.64 3.02 5.41
C ILE A 225 10.33 4.30 4.63
N ILE A 226 10.66 4.31 3.34
CA ILE A 226 10.46 5.51 2.51
C ILE A 226 8.98 5.69 2.13
N GLY A 227 8.24 4.60 1.94
CA GLY A 227 6.79 4.63 1.75
C GLY A 227 6.06 4.86 3.06
N HIS A 228 5.82 3.80 3.82
CA HIS A 228 5.01 3.85 5.05
C HIS A 228 5.67 4.68 6.17
N GLY A 229 6.96 4.49 6.45
CA GLY A 229 7.65 5.25 7.51
C GLY A 229 7.63 6.76 7.31
N ARG A 230 7.77 7.22 6.07
CA ARG A 230 7.62 8.64 5.70
C ARG A 230 6.20 9.14 5.94
N GLN A 231 5.20 8.36 5.56
CA GLN A 231 3.80 8.74 5.70
C GLN A 231 3.38 8.78 7.17
N GLU A 232 3.84 7.83 7.98
CA GLU A 232 3.67 7.85 9.43
C GLU A 232 4.32 9.10 10.04
N LEU A 233 5.58 9.39 9.69
CA LEU A 233 6.28 10.60 10.16
C LEU A 233 5.52 11.89 9.84
N ASN A 234 5.10 12.06 8.58
CA ASN A 234 4.43 13.26 8.10
C ASN A 234 2.99 13.39 8.59
N SER A 235 2.42 12.34 9.17
CA SER A 235 1.05 12.33 9.66
C SER A 235 0.91 12.43 11.17
N ARG A 236 1.97 12.29 11.97
CA ARG A 236 1.89 12.24 13.45
C ARG A 236 1.17 13.40 14.14
N ASN A 237 1.24 14.59 13.54
CA ASN A 237 0.64 15.80 14.09
C ASN A 237 -0.76 16.09 13.54
N LEU A 238 -1.29 15.21 12.68
CA LEU A 238 -2.65 15.28 12.18
C LEU A 238 -3.63 14.67 13.20
N PRO A 239 -4.94 14.95 13.04
CA PRO A 239 -6.02 14.22 13.71
C PRO A 239 -5.80 12.70 13.65
N GLN A 240 -6.16 11.99 14.72
CA GLN A 240 -5.87 10.56 14.90
C GLN A 240 -6.37 9.70 13.74
N THR A 241 -7.49 10.04 13.12
CA THR A 241 -8.06 9.27 12.00
C THR A 241 -7.36 9.50 10.66
N LEU A 242 -6.52 10.54 10.57
CA LEU A 242 -5.69 10.85 9.41
C LEU A 242 -4.26 10.37 9.55
N GLN A 243 -3.87 9.81 10.70
CA GLN A 243 -2.52 9.29 10.92
C GLN A 243 -2.31 7.95 10.19
N ASP A 244 -1.15 7.77 9.59
CA ASP A 244 -0.74 6.48 9.03
C ASP A 244 -0.24 5.56 10.15
N ASN A 245 -1.16 4.79 10.72
CA ASN A 245 -0.91 3.86 11.81
C ASN A 245 -1.63 2.54 11.56
N SER A 246 -1.28 1.51 12.33
CA SER A 246 -1.81 0.14 12.16
C SER A 246 -3.34 0.04 12.17
N ILE A 247 -4.04 0.98 12.82
CA ILE A 247 -5.50 1.01 12.86
C ILE A 247 -6.05 1.60 11.55
N ASN A 248 -5.59 2.77 11.14
CA ASN A 248 -6.14 3.44 9.97
C ASN A 248 -5.72 2.76 8.66
N VAL A 249 -4.51 2.22 8.54
CA VAL A 249 -4.09 1.46 7.35
C VAL A 249 -4.87 0.16 7.19
N SER A 250 -5.45 -0.37 8.27
CA SER A 250 -6.32 -1.55 8.20
C SER A 250 -7.70 -1.25 7.61
N VAL A 251 -8.03 0.04 7.42
CA VAL A 251 -9.30 0.49 6.83
C VAL A 251 -9.14 0.56 5.31
N PRO A 252 -9.79 -0.32 4.52
CA PRO A 252 -9.60 -0.40 3.06
C PRO A 252 -9.65 0.95 2.28
N PRO A 253 -10.62 1.87 2.53
CA PRO A 253 -10.66 3.15 1.81
C PRO A 253 -9.52 4.12 2.17
N LEU A 254 -8.75 3.84 3.22
CA LEU A 254 -7.53 4.57 3.58
C LEU A 254 -6.26 3.81 3.16
N HIS A 255 -6.34 2.48 3.14
CA HIS A 255 -5.25 1.59 2.76
C HIS A 255 -4.78 1.82 1.31
N ILE A 256 -5.70 2.13 0.39
CA ILE A 256 -5.37 2.49 -1.00
C ILE A 256 -4.39 3.65 -1.11
N HIS A 257 -4.52 4.67 -0.26
CA HIS A 257 -3.57 5.77 -0.24
C HIS A 257 -2.21 5.29 0.29
N SER A 258 -2.19 4.63 1.44
CA SER A 258 -0.95 4.19 2.10
C SER A 258 -0.12 3.25 1.20
N GLU A 259 -0.78 2.25 0.60
CA GLU A 259 -0.12 1.34 -0.33
C GLU A 259 0.30 2.02 -1.63
N GLY A 260 -0.51 2.94 -2.18
CA GLY A 260 -0.12 3.70 -3.37
C GLY A 260 1.18 4.48 -3.18
N ILE A 261 1.35 5.09 -2.00
CA ILE A 261 2.58 5.79 -1.62
C ILE A 261 3.76 4.83 -1.47
N ALA A 262 3.54 3.66 -0.87
CA ALA A 262 4.60 2.66 -0.71
C ALA A 262 4.98 1.94 -2.01
N GLN A 263 4.08 1.84 -2.99
CA GLN A 263 4.40 1.25 -4.29
C GLN A 263 5.20 2.22 -5.17
N ILE A 264 4.86 3.52 -5.20
CA ILE A 264 5.58 4.48 -6.05
C ILE A 264 7.05 4.67 -5.61
N THR A 265 7.36 4.45 -4.33
CA THR A 265 8.73 4.57 -3.81
C THR A 265 9.67 3.48 -4.33
N LYS A 266 9.15 2.35 -4.81
CA LYS A 266 9.98 1.26 -5.37
C LYS A 266 10.75 1.67 -6.62
N ASN A 267 10.26 2.63 -7.41
CA ASN A 267 11.01 3.16 -8.55
C ASN A 267 12.33 3.82 -8.11
N TYR A 268 12.32 4.53 -6.98
CA TYR A 268 13.51 5.14 -6.41
C TYR A 268 14.48 4.11 -5.81
N ALA A 269 13.97 2.92 -5.45
CA ALA A 269 14.82 1.81 -5.02
C ALA A 269 15.77 1.37 -6.14
N ILE A 270 15.27 1.30 -7.38
CA ILE A 270 16.10 0.97 -8.56
C ILE A 270 17.19 2.02 -8.78
N ASP A 271 16.84 3.31 -8.68
CA ASP A 271 17.82 4.41 -8.82
C ASP A 271 18.88 4.34 -7.71
N PHE A 272 18.47 4.02 -6.48
CA PHE A 272 19.38 3.81 -5.36
C PHE A 272 20.32 2.62 -5.61
N MET A 273 19.80 1.48 -6.10
CA MET A 273 20.61 0.32 -6.46
C MET A 273 21.66 0.66 -7.51
N LYS A 274 21.27 1.41 -8.56
CA LYS A 274 22.17 1.87 -9.62
C LYS A 274 23.27 2.80 -9.06
N LYS A 275 22.91 3.76 -8.20
CA LYS A 275 23.83 4.71 -7.57
C LYS A 275 24.85 4.03 -6.64
N HIS A 276 24.42 3.02 -5.88
CA HIS A 276 25.23 2.36 -4.87
C HIS A 276 25.77 0.97 -5.30
N LYS A 277 25.70 0.67 -6.60
CA LYS A 277 26.01 -0.64 -7.17
C LYS A 277 27.40 -1.14 -6.76
N GLU A 278 28.43 -0.31 -6.91
CA GLU A 278 29.83 -0.67 -6.60
C GLU A 278 30.04 -0.94 -5.11
N LYS A 279 29.45 -0.09 -4.24
CA LYS A 279 29.57 -0.22 -2.79
C LYS A 279 29.02 -1.54 -2.27
N TYR A 280 27.84 -1.94 -2.77
CA TYR A 280 27.17 -3.16 -2.32
C TYR A 280 27.41 -4.38 -3.22
N ASN A 281 28.33 -4.27 -4.18
CA ASN A 281 28.64 -5.31 -5.17
C ASN A 281 27.38 -5.86 -5.86
N ILE A 282 26.45 -4.97 -6.21
CA ILE A 282 25.22 -5.31 -6.93
C ILE A 282 25.57 -5.55 -8.40
N GLN A 283 25.06 -6.62 -9.00
CA GLN A 283 25.28 -6.93 -10.41
C GLN A 283 24.13 -6.37 -11.26
N ASP A 284 24.37 -6.09 -12.55
CA ASP A 284 23.35 -5.50 -13.45
C ASP A 284 22.15 -6.42 -13.66
N ASP A 285 22.39 -7.73 -13.66
CA ASP A 285 21.35 -8.75 -13.75
C ASP A 285 20.45 -8.74 -12.51
N TYR A 286 20.98 -8.48 -11.31
CA TYR A 286 20.17 -8.29 -10.09
C TYR A 286 19.26 -7.07 -10.19
N ILE A 287 19.77 -5.96 -10.74
CA ILE A 287 18.96 -4.74 -10.97
C ILE A 287 17.88 -5.03 -12.00
N LYS A 288 18.24 -5.67 -13.12
CA LYS A 288 17.27 -6.07 -14.15
C LYS A 288 16.20 -7.00 -13.59
N GLN A 289 16.56 -7.94 -12.71
CA GLN A 289 15.59 -8.81 -12.06
C GLN A 289 14.59 -8.02 -11.21
N MET A 290 15.05 -7.00 -10.47
CA MET A 290 14.15 -6.12 -9.71
C MET A 290 13.26 -5.27 -10.61
N GLU A 291 13.77 -4.76 -11.73
CA GLU A 291 12.95 -4.06 -12.73
C GLU A 291 11.84 -4.99 -13.27
N LEU A 292 12.18 -6.27 -13.49
CA LEU A 292 11.22 -7.29 -13.93
C LEU A 292 10.27 -7.76 -12.82
N SER A 293 10.63 -7.63 -11.52
CA SER A 293 9.75 -8.08 -10.43
C SER A 293 8.47 -7.26 -10.34
N PHE A 294 8.43 -6.04 -10.89
CA PHE A 294 7.18 -5.30 -11.06
C PHE A 294 6.14 -6.03 -11.92
N ILE A 295 6.59 -6.88 -12.85
CA ILE A 295 5.71 -7.75 -13.63
C ILE A 295 5.12 -8.83 -12.73
N LEU A 296 5.91 -9.44 -11.85
CA LEU A 296 5.40 -10.38 -10.85
C LEU A 296 4.37 -9.70 -9.93
N ASP A 297 4.63 -8.49 -9.44
CA ASP A 297 3.67 -7.73 -8.63
C ASP A 297 2.37 -7.48 -9.44
N SER A 298 2.48 -7.21 -10.74
CA SER A 298 1.30 -7.03 -11.60
C SER A 298 0.47 -8.30 -11.80
N SER A 299 1.05 -9.50 -11.58
CA SER A 299 0.32 -10.77 -11.67
C SER A 299 -0.82 -10.89 -10.64
N ILE A 300 -0.76 -10.10 -9.56
CA ILE A 300 -1.83 -10.04 -8.56
C ILE A 300 -3.16 -9.60 -9.19
N ASN A 301 -3.14 -8.81 -10.27
CA ASN A 301 -4.35 -8.37 -10.98
C ASN A 301 -5.14 -9.55 -11.57
N LEU A 302 -4.46 -10.60 -12.02
CA LEU A 302 -5.08 -11.82 -12.54
C LEU A 302 -5.90 -12.51 -11.44
N ARG A 303 -5.29 -12.65 -10.25
CA ARG A 303 -5.94 -13.20 -9.06
C ARG A 303 -7.09 -12.32 -8.57
N ILE A 304 -6.89 -11.01 -8.47
CA ILE A 304 -7.93 -10.06 -8.05
C ILE A 304 -9.13 -10.12 -9.00
N PHE A 305 -8.90 -10.17 -10.31
CA PHE A 305 -9.97 -10.29 -11.29
C PHE A 305 -10.75 -11.59 -11.12
N TYR A 306 -10.07 -12.72 -10.90
CA TYR A 306 -10.74 -13.99 -10.59
C TYR A 306 -11.55 -13.93 -9.29
N GLU A 307 -11.00 -13.38 -8.21
CA GLU A 307 -11.71 -13.21 -6.94
C GLU A 307 -12.95 -12.31 -7.09
N TYR A 308 -12.86 -11.24 -7.89
CA TYR A 308 -13.99 -10.40 -8.26
C TYR A 308 -15.08 -11.21 -8.99
N LEU A 309 -14.73 -12.06 -9.95
CA LEU A 309 -15.69 -12.93 -10.65
C LEU A 309 -16.36 -13.93 -9.68
N LYS A 310 -15.64 -14.46 -8.68
CA LYS A 310 -16.25 -15.26 -7.61
C LYS A 310 -17.30 -14.47 -6.84
N LEU A 311 -17.03 -13.19 -6.53
CA LEU A 311 -18.02 -12.32 -5.88
C LEU A 311 -19.24 -12.08 -6.78
N LYS A 312 -19.05 -11.83 -8.08
CA LYS A 312 -20.17 -11.72 -9.05
C LYS A 312 -21.03 -12.96 -9.11
N ASN A 313 -20.42 -14.14 -8.98
CA ASN A 313 -21.15 -15.40 -8.98
C ASN A 313 -22.05 -15.57 -7.75
N LEU A 314 -21.66 -15.01 -6.60
CA LEU A 314 -22.53 -14.99 -5.41
C LEU A 314 -23.77 -14.13 -5.60
N GLU A 315 -23.71 -13.12 -6.49
CA GLU A 315 -24.80 -12.18 -6.76
C GLU A 315 -25.76 -12.64 -7.86
N LYS A 316 -25.30 -13.50 -8.78
CA LYS A 316 -26.00 -13.83 -10.03
C LYS A 316 -26.17 -15.35 -10.20
N LYS A 317 -27.43 -15.80 -10.25
CA LYS A 317 -27.81 -17.23 -10.28
C LYS A 317 -27.28 -18.08 -11.46
N ASN A 318 -26.76 -17.47 -12.53
CA ASN A 318 -26.25 -18.17 -13.73
C ASN A 318 -24.93 -17.54 -14.24
N PHE A 319 -24.08 -17.07 -13.34
CA PHE A 319 -22.83 -16.43 -13.75
C PHE A 319 -21.76 -17.48 -14.05
N ASN A 320 -21.28 -17.50 -15.29
CA ASN A 320 -20.20 -18.40 -15.70
C ASN A 320 -18.85 -17.71 -15.50
N ILE A 321 -18.18 -18.04 -14.39
CA ILE A 321 -16.85 -17.48 -14.06
C ILE A 321 -15.84 -17.78 -15.16
N GLU A 322 -15.81 -19.02 -15.68
CA GLU A 322 -14.84 -19.43 -16.70
C GLU A 322 -15.01 -18.62 -17.99
N GLU A 323 -16.24 -18.45 -18.45
CA GLU A 323 -16.55 -17.69 -19.66
C GLU A 323 -16.16 -16.21 -19.51
N GLU A 324 -16.50 -15.60 -18.38
CA GLU A 324 -16.16 -14.20 -18.10
C GLU A 324 -14.65 -13.99 -17.89
N PHE A 325 -13.96 -14.96 -17.29
CA PHE A 325 -12.52 -14.94 -17.14
C PHE A 325 -11.83 -14.99 -18.52
N LYS A 326 -12.25 -15.91 -19.40
CA LYS A 326 -11.70 -16.08 -20.75
C LYS A 326 -11.92 -14.89 -21.68
N LYS A 327 -12.94 -14.05 -21.43
CA LYS A 327 -13.16 -12.79 -22.17
C LYS A 327 -12.03 -11.77 -21.96
N ILE A 328 -11.35 -11.80 -20.81
CA ILE A 328 -10.29 -10.86 -20.45
C ILE A 328 -8.91 -11.54 -20.50
N ILE A 329 -8.84 -12.79 -20.00
CA ILE A 329 -7.61 -13.56 -19.87
C ILE A 329 -7.76 -14.87 -20.64
N ASP A 330 -7.18 -14.93 -21.83
CA ASP A 330 -7.16 -16.14 -22.66
C ASP A 330 -6.06 -17.12 -22.22
N ASN A 331 -6.15 -17.60 -20.97
CA ASN A 331 -5.20 -18.56 -20.39
C ASN A 331 -5.93 -19.60 -19.54
N HIS A 332 -6.15 -20.79 -20.12
CA HIS A 332 -6.86 -21.88 -19.45
C HIS A 332 -6.10 -22.44 -18.24
N GLY A 333 -4.77 -22.55 -18.31
CA GLY A 333 -3.96 -23.05 -17.20
C GLY A 333 -4.07 -22.17 -15.95
N LEU A 334 -4.14 -20.86 -16.17
CA LEU A 334 -4.31 -19.89 -15.09
C LEU A 334 -5.71 -19.97 -14.45
N TYR A 335 -6.76 -20.20 -15.26
CA TYR A 335 -8.10 -20.46 -14.73
C TYR A 335 -8.10 -21.68 -13.80
N ILE A 336 -7.51 -22.80 -14.23
CA ILE A 336 -7.40 -24.03 -13.42
C ILE A 336 -6.66 -23.75 -12.10
N LEU A 337 -5.55 -23.00 -12.16
CA LEU A 337 -4.77 -22.65 -10.97
C LEU A 337 -5.61 -21.93 -9.92
N TYR A 338 -6.42 -20.95 -10.31
CA TYR A 338 -7.23 -20.18 -9.36
C TYR A 338 -8.54 -20.89 -8.97
N GLU A 339 -9.12 -21.69 -9.86
CA GLU A 339 -10.29 -22.50 -9.54
C GLU A 339 -9.99 -23.53 -8.44
N THR A 340 -8.78 -24.07 -8.44
CA THR A 340 -8.33 -25.05 -7.44
C THR A 340 -7.74 -24.42 -6.18
N SER A 341 -7.59 -23.08 -6.12
CA SER A 341 -7.07 -22.40 -4.93
C SER A 341 -8.15 -22.24 -3.86
N PHE A 342 -7.79 -22.48 -2.59
CA PHE A 342 -8.67 -22.30 -1.42
C PHE A 342 -8.80 -20.82 -1.00
N ASP A 343 -8.46 -19.88 -1.88
CA ASP A 343 -8.46 -18.46 -1.55
C ASP A 343 -9.89 -17.92 -1.36
N SER A 344 -10.07 -17.22 -0.23
CA SER A 344 -11.31 -16.54 0.10
C SER A 344 -11.44 -15.25 -0.73
N PRO A 345 -12.57 -15.02 -1.43
CA PRO A 345 -12.76 -13.80 -2.21
C PRO A 345 -12.92 -12.54 -1.33
N LEU A 346 -12.98 -12.70 0.00
CA LEU A 346 -13.00 -11.58 0.97
C LEU A 346 -11.78 -10.66 0.81
N THR A 347 -10.64 -11.20 0.36
CA THR A 347 -9.41 -10.42 0.20
C THR A 347 -9.35 -9.62 -1.09
N CYS A 348 -10.29 -9.81 -2.03
CA CYS A 348 -10.29 -9.18 -3.36
C CYS A 348 -10.07 -7.66 -3.29
N ILE A 349 -10.93 -6.96 -2.55
CA ILE A 349 -10.91 -5.50 -2.45
C ILE A 349 -9.64 -5.03 -1.72
N LYS A 350 -9.20 -5.77 -0.70
CA LYS A 350 -7.96 -5.44 0.00
C LYS A 350 -6.76 -5.60 -0.93
N ASN A 351 -6.65 -6.70 -1.67
CA ASN A 351 -5.54 -6.91 -2.60
C ASN A 351 -5.58 -5.91 -3.76
N ALA A 352 -6.77 -5.44 -4.14
CA ALA A 352 -6.93 -4.40 -5.14
C ALA A 352 -6.36 -3.03 -4.72
N THR A 353 -6.17 -2.74 -3.42
CA THR A 353 -5.61 -1.45 -2.98
C THR A 353 -4.18 -1.24 -3.45
N TYR A 354 -3.37 -2.31 -3.57
CA TYR A 354 -1.98 -2.23 -4.03
C TYR A 354 -1.90 -1.72 -5.48
N THR A 355 -2.65 -2.37 -6.37
CA THR A 355 -2.62 -2.08 -7.81
C THR A 355 -3.33 -0.76 -8.13
N THR A 356 -4.51 -0.53 -7.55
CA THR A 356 -5.31 0.69 -7.78
C THR A 356 -4.71 1.91 -7.09
N GLY A 357 -4.09 1.73 -5.91
CA GLY A 357 -3.40 2.80 -5.20
C GLY A 357 -2.25 3.38 -5.98
N LEU A 358 -1.39 2.53 -6.57
CA LEU A 358 -0.30 3.00 -7.43
C LEU A 358 -0.84 3.79 -8.64
N ALA A 359 -1.83 3.25 -9.35
CA ALA A 359 -2.42 3.91 -10.51
C ALA A 359 -2.99 5.29 -10.15
N TYR A 360 -3.71 5.35 -9.03
CA TYR A 360 -4.34 6.55 -8.51
C TYR A 360 -3.32 7.63 -8.12
N ILE A 361 -2.25 7.26 -7.40
CA ILE A 361 -1.20 8.22 -7.05
C ILE A 361 -0.47 8.74 -8.28
N THR A 362 -0.17 7.87 -9.25
CA THR A 362 0.43 8.29 -10.52
C THR A 362 -0.46 9.29 -11.27
N GLU A 363 -1.77 9.00 -11.39
CA GLU A 363 -2.73 9.90 -12.05
C GLU A 363 -2.77 11.28 -11.38
N ILE A 364 -2.83 11.33 -10.04
CA ILE A 364 -2.80 12.61 -9.32
C ILE A 364 -1.51 13.38 -9.59
N LEU A 365 -0.36 12.71 -9.57
CA LEU A 365 0.93 13.36 -9.81
C LEU A 365 1.04 13.87 -11.24
N GLU A 366 0.54 13.13 -12.23
CA GLU A 366 0.45 13.58 -13.62
C GLU A 366 -0.46 14.80 -13.78
N ASP A 367 -1.61 14.81 -13.13
CA ASP A 367 -2.53 15.96 -13.14
C ASP A 367 -1.91 17.18 -12.47
N LEU A 368 -1.27 17.01 -11.31
CA LEU A 368 -0.53 18.08 -10.65
C LEU A 368 0.58 18.63 -11.55
N LYS A 369 1.35 17.76 -12.22
CA LYS A 369 2.40 18.14 -13.17
C LYS A 369 1.84 18.94 -14.35
N LYS A 370 0.69 18.55 -14.90
CA LYS A 370 -0.02 19.33 -15.95
C LYS A 370 -0.50 20.68 -15.43
N GLU A 371 -1.00 20.76 -14.20
CA GLU A 371 -1.53 21.98 -13.59
C GLU A 371 -0.45 23.03 -13.28
N ILE A 372 0.67 22.60 -12.70
CA ILE A 372 1.72 23.52 -12.21
C ILE A 372 2.89 23.71 -13.20
N GLY A 373 2.99 22.85 -14.21
CA GLY A 373 4.06 22.85 -15.22
C GLY A 373 5.27 21.99 -14.81
N GLU A 374 5.96 21.42 -15.81
CA GLU A 374 7.05 20.46 -15.59
C GLU A 374 8.20 21.03 -14.76
N GLU A 375 8.70 22.20 -15.15
CA GLU A 375 9.83 22.84 -14.47
C GLU A 375 9.53 23.04 -12.98
N LYS A 376 8.37 23.62 -12.66
CA LYS A 376 7.94 23.86 -11.29
C LYS A 376 7.69 22.56 -10.52
N PHE A 377 7.17 21.53 -11.20
CA PHE A 377 6.99 20.20 -10.60
C PHE A 377 8.34 19.59 -10.18
N GLN A 378 9.35 19.67 -11.05
CA GLN A 378 10.69 19.17 -10.75
C GLN A 378 11.37 19.98 -9.63
N GLU A 379 11.30 21.31 -9.67
CA GLU A 379 11.83 22.18 -8.62
C GLU A 379 11.22 21.88 -7.23
N ASN A 380 9.95 21.47 -7.19
CA ASN A 380 9.21 21.21 -5.96
C ASN A 380 9.02 19.71 -5.68
N HIS A 381 9.78 18.83 -6.35
CA HIS A 381 9.58 17.38 -6.28
C HIS A 381 9.61 16.83 -4.83
N SER A 382 10.55 17.29 -4.00
CA SER A 382 10.63 16.88 -2.59
C SER A 382 9.40 17.33 -1.77
N LEU A 383 8.92 18.56 -2.00
CA LEU A 383 7.72 19.10 -1.35
C LEU A 383 6.46 18.34 -1.77
N ILE A 384 6.35 17.97 -3.06
CA ILE A 384 5.24 17.17 -3.60
C ILE A 384 5.26 15.76 -2.98
N ASN A 385 6.43 15.12 -2.92
CA ASN A 385 6.59 13.83 -2.26
C ASN A 385 6.25 13.86 -0.77
N GLN A 386 6.57 14.97 -0.11
CA GLN A 386 6.12 15.20 1.26
C GLN A 386 4.59 15.33 1.31
N ALA A 387 3.99 16.17 0.46
CA ALA A 387 2.55 16.45 0.45
C ALA A 387 1.70 15.17 0.29
N ILE A 388 2.06 14.29 -0.64
CA ILE A 388 1.39 12.99 -0.85
C ILE A 388 1.53 12.05 0.35
N SER A 389 2.46 12.32 1.27
CA SER A 389 2.67 11.52 2.47
C SER A 389 2.11 12.16 3.73
N VAL A 390 1.41 13.31 3.65
CA VAL A 390 0.81 13.95 4.83
C VAL A 390 -0.55 13.33 5.09
N GLY A 391 -0.57 12.27 5.90
CA GLY A 391 -1.79 11.60 6.35
C GLY A 391 -2.33 10.54 5.41
N VAL A 392 -3.41 9.90 5.84
CA VAL A 392 -4.19 8.94 5.05
C VAL A 392 -5.52 9.56 4.66
N TRP A 393 -5.82 9.55 3.37
CA TRP A 393 -6.94 10.24 2.78
C TRP A 393 -7.70 9.29 1.87
N ASN A 394 -9.02 9.40 1.89
CA ASN A 394 -9.87 8.79 0.90
C ASN A 394 -9.53 9.38 -0.48
N PHE A 395 -9.58 8.54 -1.51
CA PHE A 395 -9.25 8.94 -2.89
C PHE A 395 -10.14 10.09 -3.43
N ARG A 396 -11.32 10.31 -2.85
CA ARG A 396 -12.17 11.45 -3.23
C ARG A 396 -11.65 12.79 -2.69
N ILE A 397 -10.85 12.75 -1.63
CA ILE A 397 -10.41 13.93 -0.88
C ILE A 397 -8.94 14.26 -1.13
N LEU A 398 -8.08 13.24 -1.28
CA LEU A 398 -6.64 13.42 -1.45
C LEU A 398 -6.27 14.49 -2.50
N PRO A 399 -6.87 14.54 -3.72
CA PRO A 399 -6.45 15.50 -4.73
C PRO A 399 -6.72 16.96 -4.29
N ARG A 400 -7.81 17.18 -3.54
CA ARG A 400 -8.14 18.50 -2.99
C ARG A 400 -7.25 18.86 -1.81
N PHE A 401 -6.95 17.90 -0.94
CA PHE A 401 -5.99 18.09 0.14
C PHE A 401 -4.60 18.48 -0.40
N LEU A 402 -4.10 17.78 -1.42
CA LEU A 402 -2.80 18.07 -2.01
C LEU A 402 -2.72 19.48 -2.59
N ARG A 403 -3.76 19.91 -3.32
CA ARG A 403 -3.84 21.28 -3.85
C ARG A 403 -3.89 22.33 -2.73
N ALA A 404 -4.63 22.07 -1.66
CA ALA A 404 -4.64 22.95 -0.48
C ALA A 404 -3.26 23.01 0.21
N TYR A 405 -2.59 21.86 0.35
CA TYR A 405 -1.25 21.76 0.93
C TYR A 405 -0.21 22.53 0.11
N LEU A 406 -0.14 22.26 -1.19
CA LEU A 406 0.84 22.88 -2.08
C LEU A 406 0.60 24.39 -2.22
N ARG A 407 -0.66 24.84 -2.29
CA ARG A 407 -1.00 26.27 -2.32
C ARG A 407 -0.52 27.03 -1.08
N ASP A 408 -0.45 26.38 0.07
CA ASP A 408 0.07 26.99 1.29
C ASP A 408 1.60 27.02 1.33
N LYS A 409 2.25 25.98 0.80
CA LYS A 409 3.70 25.76 0.91
C LYS A 409 4.54 26.30 -0.25
N MET A 410 3.93 26.52 -1.42
CA MET A 410 4.60 27.07 -2.61
C MET A 410 4.41 28.59 -2.77
N LYS A 411 3.86 29.25 -1.74
CA LYS A 411 3.90 30.72 -1.61
C LYS A 411 5.25 31.12 -1.04
#